data_AF-A0A7S3PJA1-F1
#
_entry.id   AF-A0A7S3PJA1-F1
#
_cell.length_a   1.000
_cell.length_b   1.000
_cell.length_c   1.000
_cell.angle_alpha   90.00
_cell.angle_beta   90.00
_cell.angle_gamma   90.00
#
_symmetry.space_group_name_H-M   'P 1'
#
loop_
_entity.id
_entity.type
_entity.pdbx_description
1 polymer ?
#
loop_
_entity_poly.entity_id
_entity_poly.type
_entity_poly.pdbx_seq_one_letter_code
_entity_poly.pdbx_strand_id
1 'polypeptide(L)'
;MFKSTIATSPAGLEYLKLIGFQGEEFRGARPRHFVLKSKSTDLARLWMGKAVLEKEKEGLIYATAQEQMRFQNALQQSLKSANEEEQKRRAEYKEKLSKEPEAKAGIAVIKVFLGNDIQHSRRFFCDDTLMSVVQWLGTLSSVIPDKLLLSEWDLVDVSLYPGKHIPVCDNLGSTLQSLQWFPSGQIEIRAHKQ
;
A
#
# COMPACT_ATOMS: atom_id res chain seq x y z
N MET A 1 19.01 -2.80 7.24
CA MET A 1 19.14 -3.45 5.92
C MET A 1 19.05 -4.97 5.99
N PHE A 2 20.02 -5.74 6.52
CA PHE A 2 19.93 -7.21 6.48
C PHE A 2 18.69 -7.79 7.18
N LYS A 3 18.40 -7.31 8.41
CA LYS A 3 17.22 -7.71 9.19
C LYS A 3 15.88 -7.34 8.57
N SER A 4 15.83 -6.29 7.75
CA SER A 4 14.59 -5.72 7.20
C SER A 4 14.24 -6.25 5.80
N THR A 5 15.10 -7.07 5.19
CA THR A 5 14.96 -7.44 3.78
C THR A 5 14.98 -8.95 3.56
N ILE A 6 16.07 -9.64 3.95
CA ILE A 6 16.23 -11.08 3.69
C ILE A 6 15.93 -11.91 4.95
N ALA A 7 16.25 -11.39 6.14
CA ALA A 7 16.07 -12.12 7.39
C ALA A 7 14.60 -12.29 7.83
N THR A 8 13.68 -11.55 7.20
CA THR A 8 12.22 -11.64 7.41
C THR A 8 11.58 -12.78 6.62
N SER A 9 12.25 -13.30 5.59
CA SER A 9 11.78 -14.44 4.80
C SER A 9 12.57 -15.71 5.16
N PRO A 10 11.92 -16.77 5.69
CA PRO A 10 12.58 -18.05 5.97
C PRO A 10 13.29 -18.63 4.73
N ALA A 11 12.65 -18.55 3.56
CA ALA A 11 13.21 -19.00 2.29
C ALA A 11 14.45 -18.19 1.86
N GLY A 12 14.48 -16.88 2.17
CA GLY A 12 15.63 -16.03 1.87
C GLY A 12 16.87 -16.42 2.66
N LEU A 13 16.71 -16.84 3.92
CA LEU A 13 17.81 -17.32 4.76
C LEU A 13 18.33 -18.68 4.30
N GLU A 14 17.44 -19.59 3.90
CA GLU A 14 17.81 -20.90 3.33
C GLU A 14 18.59 -20.73 2.02
N TYR A 15 18.11 -19.85 1.15
CA TYR A 15 18.79 -19.51 -0.09
C TYR A 15 20.22 -18.97 0.13
N LEU A 16 20.39 -18.04 1.08
CA LEU A 16 21.72 -17.53 1.44
C LEU A 16 22.67 -18.63 1.95
N LYS A 17 22.17 -19.58 2.75
CA LYS A 17 22.95 -20.74 3.20
C LYS A 17 23.36 -21.64 2.03
N LEU A 18 22.44 -21.89 1.09
CA LEU A 18 22.67 -22.75 -0.07
C LEU A 18 23.78 -22.19 -0.99
N ILE A 19 23.83 -20.88 -1.18
CA ILE A 19 24.88 -20.23 -1.99
C ILE A 19 26.18 -19.98 -1.20
N GLY A 20 26.27 -20.44 0.05
CA GLY A 20 27.51 -20.49 0.82
C GLY A 20 27.72 -19.37 1.84
N PHE A 21 26.72 -18.53 2.12
CA PHE A 21 26.82 -17.58 3.23
C PHE A 21 26.71 -18.32 4.56
N GLN A 22 27.57 -17.95 5.51
CA GLN A 22 27.56 -18.49 6.86
C GLN A 22 27.04 -17.42 7.82
N GLY A 23 26.07 -17.80 8.66
CA GLY A 23 25.65 -16.96 9.78
C GLY A 23 26.69 -17.04 10.90
N GLU A 24 27.12 -15.90 11.43
CA GLU A 24 27.90 -15.90 12.66
C GLU A 24 26.96 -16.04 13.86
N GLU A 25 26.93 -17.23 14.43
CA GLU A 25 26.22 -17.49 15.68
C GLU A 25 27.07 -17.00 16.85
N PHE A 26 26.60 -15.96 17.52
CA PHE A 26 27.20 -15.50 18.77
C PHE A 26 26.34 -16.01 19.94
N ARG A 27 26.88 -16.94 20.73
CA ARG A 27 26.27 -17.48 21.96
C ARG A 27 24.83 -18.02 21.80
N GLY A 28 24.60 -18.89 20.80
CA GLY A 28 23.33 -19.60 20.63
C GLY A 28 22.14 -18.72 20.19
N ALA A 29 22.37 -17.45 19.83
CA ALA A 29 21.36 -16.57 19.27
C ALA A 29 21.29 -16.68 17.75
N ARG A 30 20.11 -16.39 17.17
CA ARG A 30 19.92 -16.33 15.71
C ARG A 30 20.99 -15.42 15.06
N PRO A 31 21.60 -15.83 13.94
CA PRO A 31 22.67 -15.07 13.30
C PRO A 31 22.18 -13.67 12.92
N ARG A 32 22.92 -12.64 13.36
CA ARG A 32 22.56 -11.23 13.10
C ARG A 32 22.98 -10.76 11.72
N HIS A 33 23.94 -11.45 11.11
CA HIS A 33 24.51 -11.17 9.80
C HIS A 33 25.03 -12.47 9.18
N PHE A 34 25.05 -12.50 7.86
CA PHE A 34 25.56 -13.59 7.04
C PHE A 34 26.77 -13.07 6.25
N VAL A 35 27.85 -13.84 6.26
CA VAL A 35 29.12 -13.45 5.63
C VAL A 35 29.63 -14.55 4.70
N LEU A 36 30.26 -14.14 3.61
CA LEU A 36 31.03 -15.02 2.75
C LEU A 36 32.47 -15.06 3.26
N LYS A 37 32.92 -16.25 3.69
CA LYS A 37 34.32 -16.43 4.07
C LYS A 37 35.11 -16.81 2.83
N SER A 38 36.02 -15.92 2.42
CA SER A 38 36.85 -16.05 1.21
C SER A 38 37.48 -17.46 1.03
N LYS A 39 37.88 -18.12 2.12
CA LYS A 39 38.48 -19.47 2.09
C LYS A 39 37.51 -20.62 1.78
N SER A 40 36.21 -20.42 1.90
CA SER A 40 35.18 -21.44 1.69
C SER A 40 34.15 -21.04 0.63
N THR A 41 34.42 -19.98 -0.13
CA THR A 41 33.50 -19.46 -1.14
C THR A 41 33.68 -20.21 -2.45
N ASP A 42 32.65 -20.92 -2.87
CA ASP A 42 32.55 -21.51 -4.20
C ASP A 42 31.98 -20.46 -5.18
N LEU A 43 32.84 -19.95 -6.06
CA LEU A 43 32.47 -18.92 -7.03
C LEU A 43 31.36 -19.42 -7.97
N ALA A 44 31.37 -20.71 -8.34
CA ALA A 44 30.38 -21.28 -9.23
C ALA A 44 28.98 -21.27 -8.58
N ARG A 45 28.89 -21.60 -7.28
CA ARG A 45 27.62 -21.51 -6.53
C ARG A 45 27.08 -20.10 -6.43
N LEU A 46 27.94 -19.11 -6.24
CA LEU A 46 27.53 -17.70 -6.23
C LEU A 46 26.99 -17.26 -7.59
N TRP A 47 27.66 -17.66 -8.67
CA TRP A 47 27.20 -17.37 -10.03
C TRP A 47 25.88 -18.06 -10.36
N MET A 48 25.72 -19.34 -9.98
CA MET A 48 24.46 -20.07 -10.14
C MET A 48 23.33 -19.39 -9.35
N GLY A 49 23.58 -19.03 -8.09
CA GLY A 49 22.61 -18.30 -7.29
C GLY A 49 22.21 -16.98 -7.93
N LYS A 50 23.19 -16.16 -8.35
CA LYS A 50 22.92 -14.91 -9.07
C LYS A 50 22.04 -15.16 -10.29
N ALA A 51 22.36 -16.17 -11.11
CA ALA A 51 21.58 -16.49 -12.31
C ALA A 51 20.12 -16.87 -11.99
N VAL A 52 19.90 -17.63 -10.91
CA VAL A 52 18.53 -17.96 -10.45
C VAL A 52 17.77 -16.70 -10.04
N LEU A 53 18.39 -15.80 -9.27
CA LEU A 53 17.74 -14.54 -8.87
C LEU A 53 17.46 -13.62 -10.06
N GLU A 54 18.40 -13.51 -11.01
CA GLU A 54 18.17 -12.71 -12.22
C GLU A 54 17.01 -13.27 -13.05
N LYS A 55 16.91 -14.61 -13.18
CA LYS A 55 15.77 -15.24 -13.85
C LYS A 55 14.44 -14.97 -13.14
N GLU A 56 14.42 -15.02 -11.81
CA GLU A 56 13.20 -14.72 -11.04
C GLU A 56 12.77 -13.24 -11.13
N LYS A 57 13.70 -12.31 -11.41
CA LYS A 57 13.32 -10.90 -11.67
C LYS A 57 12.50 -10.73 -12.93
N GLU A 58 12.62 -11.64 -13.90
CA GLU A 58 11.81 -11.63 -15.12
C GLU A 58 10.39 -12.18 -14.86
N GLY A 59 10.15 -12.75 -13.68
CA GLY A 59 8.87 -13.32 -13.30
C GLY A 59 7.80 -12.27 -13.00
N LEU A 60 6.54 -12.64 -13.27
CA LEU A 60 5.36 -11.80 -13.01
C LEU A 60 5.20 -11.43 -11.52
N ILE A 61 5.62 -12.32 -10.61
CA ILE A 61 5.60 -12.07 -9.16
C ILE A 61 6.54 -10.92 -8.79
N TYR A 62 7.73 -10.86 -9.40
CA TYR A 62 8.68 -9.78 -9.15
C TYR A 62 8.16 -8.46 -9.72
N ALA A 63 7.63 -8.46 -10.94
CA ALA A 63 7.06 -7.28 -11.57
C ALA A 63 5.92 -6.68 -10.72
N THR A 64 4.95 -7.51 -10.33
CA THR A 64 3.82 -7.08 -9.49
C THR A 64 4.27 -6.58 -8.11
N ALA A 65 5.25 -7.24 -7.47
CA ALA A 65 5.82 -6.77 -6.22
C ALA A 65 6.56 -5.44 -6.37
N GLN A 66 7.29 -5.24 -7.48
CA GLN A 66 8.00 -4.00 -7.77
C GLN A 66 7.02 -2.84 -8.00
N GLU A 67 5.93 -3.06 -8.73
CA GLU A 67 4.86 -2.08 -8.92
C GLU A 67 4.20 -1.71 -7.60
N GLN A 68 3.89 -2.70 -6.76
CA GLN A 68 3.33 -2.45 -5.44
C GLN A 68 4.28 -1.66 -4.55
N MET A 69 5.58 -1.95 -4.58
CA MET A 69 6.60 -1.16 -3.87
C MET A 69 6.68 0.28 -4.39
N ARG A 70 6.65 0.48 -5.71
CA ARG A 70 6.65 1.83 -6.32
C ARG A 70 5.41 2.62 -5.91
N PHE A 71 4.24 1.99 -5.94
CA PHE A 71 2.98 2.56 -5.48
C PHE A 71 3.06 2.97 -4.00
N GLN A 72 3.50 2.06 -3.13
CA GLN A 72 3.64 2.35 -1.69
C GLN A 72 4.61 3.49 -1.42
N ASN A 73 5.75 3.53 -2.12
CA ASN A 73 6.71 4.62 -2.00
C ASN A 73 6.12 5.95 -2.45
N ALA A 74 5.43 5.97 -3.60
CA ALA A 74 4.76 7.16 -4.12
C ALA A 74 3.68 7.68 -3.15
N LEU A 75 2.87 6.77 -2.60
CA LEU A 75 1.83 7.10 -1.62
C LEU A 75 2.43 7.67 -0.33
N GLN A 76 3.45 7.01 0.23
CA GLN A 76 4.13 7.50 1.44
C GLN A 76 4.81 8.85 1.22
N GLN A 77 5.46 9.04 0.08
CA GLN A 77 6.09 10.31 -0.26
C GLN A 77 5.04 11.42 -0.41
N SER A 78 3.91 11.11 -1.04
CA SER A 78 2.81 12.05 -1.20
C SER A 78 2.22 12.47 0.16
N LEU A 79 1.98 11.53 1.06
CA LEU A 79 1.46 11.80 2.41
C LEU A 79 2.44 12.65 3.24
N LYS A 80 3.75 12.37 3.14
CA LYS A 80 4.82 13.11 3.84
C LYS A 80 5.15 14.47 3.22
N SER A 81 4.78 14.71 1.97
CA SER A 81 5.02 15.99 1.31
C SER A 81 4.25 17.09 2.06
N ALA A 82 4.99 18.08 2.54
CA ALA A 82 4.45 19.21 3.30
C ALA A 82 4.77 20.55 2.63
N ASN A 83 5.03 20.55 1.32
CA ASN A 83 5.31 21.78 0.57
C ASN A 83 4.12 22.76 0.67
N GLU A 84 4.36 24.06 0.63
CA GLU A 84 3.33 25.09 0.79
C GLU A 84 2.20 24.94 -0.25
N GLU A 85 2.56 24.60 -1.49
CA GLU A 85 1.61 24.32 -2.57
C GLU A 85 0.72 23.10 -2.27
N GLU A 86 1.30 22.05 -1.67
CA GLU A 86 0.54 20.86 -1.28
C GLU A 86 -0.42 21.17 -0.13
N GLN A 87 0.02 21.97 0.84
CA GLN A 87 -0.83 22.42 1.94
C GLN A 87 -2.01 23.26 1.42
N LYS A 88 -1.76 24.15 0.46
CA LYS A 88 -2.81 24.95 -0.18
C LYS A 88 -3.84 24.07 -0.89
N ARG A 89 -3.38 23.10 -1.69
CA ARG A 89 -4.30 22.15 -2.37
C ARG A 89 -5.11 21.31 -1.37
N ARG A 90 -4.49 20.83 -0.29
CA ARG A 90 -5.22 20.12 0.79
C ARG A 90 -6.24 21.01 1.49
N ALA A 91 -5.94 22.31 1.66
CA ALA A 91 -6.87 23.28 2.22
C ALA A 91 -8.09 23.47 1.31
N GLU A 92 -7.91 23.55 -0.01
CA GLU A 92 -9.02 23.63 -0.97
C GLU A 92 -9.96 22.41 -0.90
N TYR A 93 -9.41 21.20 -0.74
CA TYR A 93 -10.22 20.00 -0.49
C TYR A 93 -10.93 20.05 0.85
N LYS A 94 -10.29 20.59 1.89
CA LYS A 94 -10.86 20.72 3.23
C LYS A 94 -12.02 21.71 3.27
N GLU A 95 -11.98 22.78 2.47
CA GLU A 95 -13.07 23.77 2.37
C GLU A 95 -14.32 23.18 1.72
N LYS A 96 -14.16 22.31 0.72
CA LYS A 96 -15.27 21.60 0.06
C LYS A 96 -15.90 20.55 0.95
N LEU A 97 -15.19 20.12 1.99
CA LEU A 97 -15.59 19.02 2.84
C LEU A 97 -16.60 19.47 3.89
N SER A 98 -17.75 18.80 3.92
CA SER A 98 -18.76 19.01 4.97
C SER A 98 -18.18 18.69 6.35
N LYS A 99 -18.76 19.28 7.39
CA LYS A 99 -18.37 19.00 8.78
C LYS A 99 -18.65 17.53 9.11
N GLU A 100 -17.71 16.87 9.79
CA GLU A 100 -17.90 15.48 10.21
C GLU A 100 -19.08 15.35 11.21
N PRO A 101 -20.03 14.44 10.97
CA PRO A 101 -21.21 14.28 11.82
C PRO A 101 -20.92 13.57 13.15
N GLU A 102 -21.73 13.88 14.16
CA GLU A 102 -21.69 13.24 15.48
C GLU A 102 -22.30 11.84 15.44
N ALA A 103 -21.74 10.86 16.16
CA ALA A 103 -22.22 9.47 16.16
C ALA A 103 -23.71 9.33 16.57
N LYS A 104 -24.60 9.22 15.56
CA LYS A 104 -26.06 9.10 15.64
C LYS A 104 -26.54 8.16 14.53
N ALA A 105 -27.84 7.84 14.52
CA ALA A 105 -28.46 7.07 13.43
C ALA A 105 -28.31 7.80 12.08
N GLY A 106 -28.21 7.03 10.98
CA GLY A 106 -28.06 7.58 9.63
C GLY A 106 -26.63 7.94 9.22
N ILE A 107 -25.62 7.46 9.97
CA ILE A 107 -24.20 7.74 9.71
C ILE A 107 -23.48 6.50 9.23
N ALA A 108 -22.66 6.66 8.20
CA ALA A 108 -21.72 5.67 7.72
C ALA A 108 -20.31 5.97 8.25
N VAL A 109 -19.58 4.94 8.66
CA VAL A 109 -18.16 5.05 9.01
C VAL A 109 -17.32 4.49 7.87
N ILE A 110 -16.54 5.35 7.21
CA ILE A 110 -15.65 4.95 6.12
C ILE A 110 -14.23 4.84 6.66
N LYS A 111 -13.63 3.67 6.49
CA LYS A 111 -12.23 3.37 6.82
C LYS A 111 -11.45 3.20 5.52
N VAL A 112 -10.43 4.02 5.31
CA VAL A 112 -9.51 3.88 4.17
C VAL A 112 -8.19 3.30 4.63
N PHE A 113 -7.73 2.28 3.90
CA PHE A 113 -6.41 1.70 3.99
C PHE A 113 -5.53 2.29 2.88
N LEU A 114 -4.51 3.04 3.29
CA LEU A 114 -3.50 3.65 2.43
C LEU A 114 -2.22 2.81 2.51
N GLY A 115 -2.07 1.87 1.59
CA GLY A 115 -1.00 0.87 1.67
C GLY A 115 -1.21 -0.09 2.85
N ASN A 116 -0.11 -0.57 3.45
CA ASN A 116 -0.19 -1.69 4.39
C ASN A 116 -0.53 -1.29 5.84
N ASP A 117 -0.16 -0.08 6.27
CA ASP A 117 -0.16 0.27 7.71
C ASP A 117 -0.92 1.55 8.05
N ILE A 118 -1.33 2.34 7.05
CA ILE A 118 -1.95 3.65 7.30
C ILE A 118 -3.46 3.50 7.15
N GLN A 119 -4.16 3.57 8.27
CA GLN A 119 -5.62 3.56 8.31
C GLN A 119 -6.14 4.93 8.75
N HIS A 120 -7.00 5.53 7.92
CA HIS A 120 -7.79 6.70 8.30
C HIS A 120 -9.26 6.32 8.37
N SER A 121 -9.99 6.96 9.27
CA SER A 121 -11.42 6.74 9.43
C SER A 121 -12.13 8.07 9.56
N ARG A 122 -13.30 8.18 8.93
CA ARG A 122 -14.15 9.36 9.03
C ARG A 122 -15.63 9.00 8.93
N ARG A 123 -16.48 9.77 9.60
CA ARG A 123 -17.93 9.64 9.52
C ARG A 123 -18.50 10.48 8.39
N PHE A 124 -19.55 9.96 7.77
CA PHE A 124 -20.32 10.59 6.69
C PHE A 124 -21.80 10.34 6.93
N PHE A 125 -22.67 11.18 6.38
CA PHE A 125 -24.10 10.85 6.33
C PHE A 125 -24.36 9.73 5.32
N CYS A 126 -25.43 8.96 5.47
CA CYS A 126 -25.71 7.83 4.58
C CYS A 126 -26.06 8.26 3.14
N ASP A 127 -26.52 9.50 2.97
CA ASP A 127 -26.84 10.15 1.69
C ASP A 127 -25.67 10.95 1.09
N ASP A 128 -24.53 11.06 1.79
CA ASP A 128 -23.29 11.57 1.19
C ASP A 128 -22.90 10.72 -0.04
N THR A 129 -22.17 11.33 -0.97
CA THR A 129 -21.78 10.67 -2.22
C THR A 129 -20.34 10.19 -2.18
N LEU A 130 -19.96 9.33 -3.14
CA LEU A 130 -18.57 8.94 -3.34
C LEU A 130 -17.65 10.15 -3.55
N MET A 131 -18.15 11.21 -4.19
CA MET A 131 -17.41 12.47 -4.34
C MET A 131 -17.00 13.05 -2.98
N SER A 132 -17.85 13.02 -1.96
CA SER A 132 -17.52 13.48 -0.60
C SER A 132 -16.35 12.67 0.00
N VAL A 133 -16.31 11.36 -0.27
CA VAL A 133 -15.21 10.49 0.15
C VAL A 133 -13.92 10.81 -0.62
N VAL A 134 -14.00 11.01 -1.93
CA VAL A 134 -12.84 11.40 -2.76
C VAL A 134 -12.27 12.75 -2.30
N GLN A 135 -13.13 13.74 -2.02
CA GLN A 135 -12.71 15.03 -1.47
C GLN A 135 -12.03 14.88 -0.10
N TRP A 136 -12.56 14.01 0.76
CA TRP A 136 -11.88 13.67 2.02
C TRP A 136 -10.49 13.08 1.79
N LEU A 137 -10.33 12.15 0.84
CA LEU A 137 -9.01 11.61 0.49
C LEU A 137 -8.05 12.70 0.01
N GLY A 138 -8.57 13.71 -0.70
CA GLY A 138 -7.83 14.91 -1.10
C GLY A 138 -7.26 15.72 0.06
N THR A 139 -7.89 15.68 1.23
CA THR A 139 -7.34 16.32 2.45
C THR A 139 -6.14 15.57 3.03
N LEU A 140 -6.02 14.27 2.76
CA LEU A 140 -4.88 13.45 3.17
C LEU A 140 -3.70 13.64 2.21
N SER A 141 -3.98 13.63 0.90
CA SER A 141 -3.03 13.94 -0.16
C SER A 141 -3.80 14.45 -1.38
N SER A 142 -3.36 15.56 -1.96
CA SER A 142 -3.98 16.14 -3.15
C SER A 142 -3.82 15.26 -4.40
N VAL A 143 -2.85 14.34 -4.38
CA VAL A 143 -2.54 13.43 -5.50
C VAL A 143 -3.55 12.28 -5.59
N ILE A 144 -4.13 11.85 -4.45
CA ILE A 144 -5.04 10.70 -4.42
C ILE A 144 -6.26 10.94 -5.34
N PRO A 145 -7.04 12.04 -5.22
CA PRO A 145 -8.18 12.29 -6.09
C PRO A 145 -7.80 12.30 -7.58
N ASP A 146 -6.72 12.99 -7.94
CA ASP A 146 -6.28 13.11 -9.34
C ASP A 146 -5.97 11.73 -9.93
N LYS A 147 -5.26 10.88 -9.18
CA LYS A 147 -4.90 9.53 -9.63
C LYS A 147 -6.09 8.58 -9.71
N LEU A 148 -7.08 8.73 -8.83
CA LEU A 148 -8.34 7.98 -8.89
C LEU A 148 -9.18 8.40 -10.10
N LEU A 149 -9.27 9.71 -10.39
CA LEU A 149 -10.03 10.25 -11.52
C LEU A 149 -9.38 9.90 -12.87
N LEU A 150 -8.05 9.86 -12.92
CA LEU A 150 -7.31 9.41 -14.10
C LEU A 150 -7.33 7.88 -14.28
N SER A 151 -7.98 7.13 -13.37
CA SER A 151 -7.99 5.66 -13.36
C SER A 151 -6.58 5.04 -13.32
N GLU A 152 -5.60 5.78 -12.79
CA GLU A 152 -4.27 5.25 -12.53
C GLU A 152 -4.27 4.44 -11.23
N TRP A 153 -5.10 4.83 -10.26
CA TRP A 153 -5.34 4.14 -9.01
C TRP A 153 -6.79 3.69 -8.92
N ASP A 154 -6.99 2.57 -8.24
CA ASP A 154 -8.29 1.96 -8.03
C ASP A 154 -8.73 2.09 -6.57
N LEU A 155 -10.04 2.29 -6.40
CA LEU A 155 -10.69 2.14 -5.12
C LEU A 155 -11.30 0.74 -5.03
N VAL A 156 -10.90 -0.03 -4.03
CA VAL A 156 -11.40 -1.39 -3.81
C VAL A 156 -12.13 -1.44 -2.49
N ASP A 157 -13.40 -1.84 -2.50
CA ASP A 157 -14.13 -2.20 -1.30
C ASP A 157 -13.64 -3.54 -0.78
N VAL A 158 -13.07 -3.52 0.42
CA VAL A 158 -12.54 -4.68 1.13
C VAL A 158 -13.42 -5.06 2.32
N SER A 159 -14.64 -4.51 2.41
CA SER A 159 -15.61 -4.84 3.46
C SER A 159 -16.11 -6.28 3.34
N LEU A 160 -16.09 -6.85 2.13
CA LEU A 160 -16.47 -8.21 1.81
C LEU A 160 -15.33 -8.92 1.07
N TYR A 161 -15.30 -10.25 1.18
CA TYR A 161 -14.38 -11.07 0.40
C TYR A 161 -15.16 -11.81 -0.71
N PRO A 162 -14.71 -11.80 -1.97
CA PRO A 162 -13.55 -11.06 -2.49
C PRO A 162 -13.81 -9.54 -2.55
N GLY A 163 -12.73 -8.76 -2.48
CA GLY A 163 -12.83 -7.30 -2.57
C GLY A 163 -13.38 -6.85 -3.93
N LYS A 164 -14.26 -5.84 -3.92
CA LYS A 164 -14.97 -5.35 -5.10
C LYS A 164 -14.34 -4.06 -5.60
N HIS A 165 -13.94 -4.04 -6.88
CA HIS A 165 -13.48 -2.82 -7.54
C HIS A 165 -14.64 -1.82 -7.69
N ILE A 166 -14.36 -0.55 -7.43
CA ILE A 166 -15.32 0.55 -7.58
C ILE A 166 -14.75 1.55 -8.59
N PRO A 167 -15.30 1.58 -9.82
CA PRO A 167 -14.89 2.57 -10.81
C PRO A 167 -15.36 3.95 -10.31
N VAL A 168 -14.39 4.78 -9.95
CA VAL A 168 -14.65 6.06 -9.27
C VAL A 168 -15.46 6.99 -10.19
N CYS A 169 -15.04 7.13 -11.44
CA CYS A 169 -15.65 8.04 -12.42
C CYS A 169 -17.15 7.76 -12.64
N ASP A 170 -17.54 6.49 -12.69
CA ASP A 170 -18.93 6.08 -12.93
C ASP A 170 -19.82 6.25 -11.70
N ASN A 171 -19.22 6.32 -10.51
CA ASN A 171 -19.92 6.27 -9.23
C ASN A 171 -19.81 7.56 -8.41
N LEU A 172 -19.26 8.65 -8.95
CA LEU A 172 -19.07 9.90 -8.20
C LEU A 172 -20.36 10.43 -7.57
N GLY A 173 -21.49 10.28 -8.26
CA GLY A 173 -22.82 10.68 -7.77
C GLY A 173 -23.54 9.62 -6.92
N SER A 174 -23.00 8.41 -6.82
CA SER A 174 -23.60 7.33 -6.04
C SER A 174 -23.47 7.62 -4.55
N THR A 175 -24.55 7.42 -3.80
CA THR A 175 -24.57 7.61 -2.34
C THR A 175 -23.85 6.47 -1.63
N LEU A 176 -23.35 6.70 -0.42
CA LEU A 176 -22.71 5.65 0.38
C LEU A 176 -23.66 4.49 0.68
N GLN A 177 -24.97 4.78 0.82
CA GLN A 177 -25.99 3.74 0.94
C GLN A 177 -26.12 2.90 -0.34
N SER A 178 -26.12 3.53 -1.54
CA SER A 178 -26.20 2.80 -2.81
C SER A 178 -24.95 1.94 -3.08
N LEU A 179 -23.79 2.38 -2.56
CA LEU A 179 -22.54 1.64 -2.58
C LEU A 179 -22.44 0.57 -1.49
N GLN A 180 -23.49 0.39 -0.67
CA GLN A 180 -23.55 -0.58 0.43
C GLN A 180 -22.50 -0.36 1.54
N TRP A 181 -22.06 0.89 1.73
CA TRP A 181 -21.11 1.28 2.78
C TRP A 181 -21.76 1.80 4.06
N PHE A 182 -23.09 1.71 4.14
CA PHE A 182 -23.83 1.92 5.38
C PHE A 182 -24.09 0.57 6.08
N PRO A 183 -23.81 0.43 7.39
CA PRO A 183 -23.37 1.46 8.34
C PRO A 183 -21.85 1.69 8.35
N SER A 184 -21.07 0.86 7.66
CA SER A 184 -19.63 1.04 7.54
C SER A 184 -19.08 0.51 6.24
N GLY A 185 -18.10 1.20 5.66
CA GLY A 185 -17.35 0.78 4.49
C GLY A 185 -15.85 0.74 4.79
N GLN A 186 -15.18 -0.27 4.25
CA GLN A 186 -13.74 -0.44 4.29
C GLN A 186 -13.22 -0.40 2.86
N ILE A 187 -12.36 0.56 2.58
CA ILE A 187 -11.84 0.80 1.23
C ILE A 187 -10.31 0.76 1.25
N GLU A 188 -9.73 0.21 0.20
CA GLU A 188 -8.29 0.16 0.00
C GLU A 188 -7.96 0.85 -1.33
N ILE A 189 -6.92 1.69 -1.32
CA ILE A 189 -6.39 2.28 -2.55
C ILE A 189 -5.31 1.37 -3.10
N ARG A 190 -5.45 0.95 -4.35
CA ARG A 190 -4.50 0.10 -5.05
C ARG A 190 -4.01 0.75 -6.34
N ALA A 191 -2.83 0.35 -6.80
CA ALA A 191 -2.42 0.67 -8.16
C ALA A 191 -3.35 -0.05 -9.15
N HIS A 192 -3.75 0.64 -10.22
CA HIS A 192 -4.54 0.03 -11.27
C HIS A 192 -3.73 -1.07 -11.96
N LYS A 193 -4.34 -2.25 -12.10
CA LYS A 193 -3.73 -3.35 -12.87
C LYS A 193 -4.15 -3.18 -14.31
N GLN A 194 -3.20 -2.87 -15.18
CA GLN A 194 -3.38 -2.95 -16.63
C GLN A 194 -3.56 -4.40 -17.09
#